data_AF-A0A0S9F7C4-F1
#
_entry.id   AF-A0A0S9F7C4-F1
#
_cell.length_a   1.000
_cell.length_b   1.000
_cell.length_c   1.000
_cell.angle_alpha   90.00
_cell.angle_beta   90.00
_cell.angle_gamma   90.00
#
_symmetry.space_group_name_H-M   'P 1'
#
loop_
_entity.id
_entity.type
_entity.pdbx_description
1 polymer ?
#
loop_
_entity_poly.entity_id
_entity_poly.type
_entity_poly.pdbx_seq_one_letter_code
_entity_poly.pdbx_strand_id
1 'polypeptide(L)'
;MFFHAPKDIYGPNLLRIFIDELGGVQRVCKHLAVTERTVHRWLSEGRPPRAAVLALYWESQYGRGHIFTDQVNEIRLLYRQICVLRDQYQKAKDIVTGLRALHAGSANEPVFEELPEIGLNVTASFSIDDDGLPTPLPPAPPNIDATPAPVSSRAAKAMQALDRTRSAARR
;
A
#
# COMPACT_ATOMS: atom_id res chain seq x y z
N MET A 1 4.19 0.63 -4.00
CA MET A 1 3.77 -0.79 -4.03
C MET A 1 4.88 -1.59 -4.73
N PHE A 2 5.50 -2.57 -4.06
CA PHE A 2 6.55 -3.39 -4.68
C PHE A 2 5.96 -4.70 -5.18
N PHE A 3 5.82 -4.86 -6.50
CA PHE A 3 5.37 -6.12 -7.08
C PHE A 3 6.49 -7.16 -7.01
N HIS A 4 6.27 -8.22 -6.24
CA HIS A 4 7.21 -9.33 -6.13
C HIS A 4 6.75 -10.46 -7.04
N ALA A 5 7.65 -10.94 -7.89
CA ALA A 5 7.40 -12.15 -8.67
C ALA A 5 7.20 -13.34 -7.71
N PRO A 6 6.09 -14.09 -7.82
CA PRO A 6 5.87 -15.28 -7.01
C PRO A 6 7.04 -16.26 -7.14
N LYS A 7 7.50 -16.81 -6.02
CA LYS A 7 8.68 -17.69 -5.99
C LYS A 7 8.38 -19.08 -6.57
N ASP A 8 7.16 -19.55 -6.37
CA ASP A 8 6.74 -20.93 -6.70
C ASP A 8 6.18 -21.10 -8.12
N ILE A 9 6.02 -20.01 -8.88
CA ILE A 9 5.53 -20.09 -10.26
C ILE A 9 6.70 -20.48 -11.18
N TYR A 10 6.97 -21.78 -11.21
CA TYR A 10 8.01 -22.38 -12.04
C TYR A 10 7.66 -23.82 -12.44
N GLY A 11 8.06 -24.22 -13.65
CA GLY A 11 8.02 -25.62 -14.08
C GLY A 11 7.51 -25.81 -15.51
N PRO A 12 7.73 -27.00 -16.09
CA PRO A 12 7.33 -27.32 -17.47
C PRO A 12 5.80 -27.39 -17.64
N ASN A 13 5.08 -27.80 -16.60
CA ASN A 13 3.62 -27.85 -16.63
C ASN A 13 2.99 -26.44 -16.68
N LEU A 14 3.53 -25.52 -15.89
CA LEU A 14 3.09 -24.12 -15.91
C LEU A 14 3.41 -23.46 -17.25
N LEU A 15 4.57 -23.75 -17.84
CA LEU A 15 4.91 -23.27 -19.18
C LEU A 15 3.85 -23.71 -20.20
N ARG A 16 3.41 -24.97 -20.18
CA ARG A 16 2.35 -25.47 -21.08
C ARG A 16 1.03 -24.73 -20.88
N ILE A 17 0.61 -24.56 -19.63
CA ILE A 17 -0.63 -23.84 -19.29
C ILE A 17 -0.60 -22.41 -19.85
N PHE A 18 0.51 -21.68 -19.67
CA PHE A 18 0.63 -20.32 -20.19
C PHE A 18 0.70 -20.27 -21.71
N ILE A 19 1.35 -21.25 -22.36
CA ILE A 19 1.33 -21.35 -23.83
C ILE A 19 -0.09 -21.54 -24.36
N ASP A 20 -0.86 -22.44 -23.73
CA ASP A 20 -2.24 -22.72 -24.14
C ASP A 20 -3.13 -21.50 -23.96
N GLU A 21 -2.99 -20.80 -22.83
CA GLU A 21 -3.75 -19.59 -22.52
C GLU A 21 -3.44 -18.42 -23.46
N LEU A 22 -2.16 -18.20 -23.77
CA LEU A 22 -1.74 -17.13 -24.68
C LEU A 22 -2.16 -17.40 -26.13
N GLY A 23 -2.67 -18.60 -26.44
CA GLY A 23 -3.14 -18.98 -27.77
C GLY A 23 -2.04 -19.57 -28.65
N GLY A 24 -1.08 -20.25 -28.04
CA GLY A 24 -0.11 -21.11 -28.72
C GLY A 24 1.32 -20.55 -28.81
N VAL A 25 2.21 -21.40 -29.35
CA VAL A 25 3.66 -21.19 -29.38
C VAL A 25 4.06 -19.93 -30.16
N GLN A 26 3.34 -19.61 -31.24
CA GLN A 26 3.65 -18.45 -32.10
C GLN A 26 3.54 -17.11 -31.34
N ARG A 27 2.49 -16.93 -30.54
CA ARG A 27 2.31 -15.72 -29.74
C ARG A 27 3.36 -15.64 -28.63
N VAL A 28 3.64 -16.75 -27.98
CA VAL A 28 4.70 -16.85 -26.97
C VAL A 28 6.07 -16.48 -27.54
N CYS A 29 6.40 -16.92 -28.75
CA CYS A 29 7.63 -16.55 -29.45
C CYS A 29 7.70 -15.04 -29.70
N LYS A 30 6.58 -14.40 -30.05
CA LYS A 30 6.50 -12.95 -30.23
C LYS A 30 6.69 -12.19 -28.90
N HIS A 31 6.08 -12.65 -27.81
CA HIS A 31 6.22 -12.01 -26.50
C HIS A 31 7.62 -12.14 -25.91
N LEU A 32 8.21 -13.33 -26.01
CA LEU A 32 9.54 -13.59 -25.45
C LEU A 32 10.68 -13.16 -26.39
N ALA A 33 10.38 -12.82 -27.64
CA ALA A 33 11.36 -12.59 -28.71
C ALA A 33 12.33 -13.79 -28.90
N VAL A 34 11.78 -14.99 -28.89
CA VAL A 34 12.53 -16.26 -29.00
C VAL A 34 12.01 -17.08 -30.19
N THR A 35 12.87 -17.93 -30.76
CA THR A 35 12.48 -18.86 -31.83
C THR A 35 11.64 -20.05 -31.33
N GLU A 36 10.73 -20.54 -32.18
CA GLU A 36 9.87 -21.71 -31.88
C GLU A 36 10.69 -22.93 -31.46
N ARG A 37 11.83 -23.15 -32.12
CA ARG A 37 12.78 -24.24 -31.78
C ARG A 37 13.20 -24.20 -30.31
N THR A 38 13.43 -23.01 -29.76
CA THR A 38 13.87 -22.86 -28.37
C THR A 38 12.73 -23.15 -27.40
N VAL A 39 11.50 -22.74 -27.73
CA VAL A 39 10.31 -23.05 -26.92
C VAL A 39 10.05 -24.57 -26.93
N HIS A 40 10.11 -25.20 -28.10
CA HIS A 40 10.00 -26.66 -28.20
C HIS A 40 11.11 -27.39 -27.44
N ARG A 41 12.35 -26.86 -27.46
CA ARG A 41 13.46 -27.40 -26.66
C ARG A 41 13.15 -27.34 -25.15
N TRP A 42 12.61 -26.24 -24.66
CA TRP A 42 12.24 -26.12 -23.24
C TRP A 42 11.13 -27.11 -22.85
N LEU A 43 10.19 -27.36 -23.76
CA LEU A 43 9.12 -28.33 -23.56
C LEU A 43 9.60 -29.78 -23.60
N SER A 44 10.61 -30.11 -24.42
CA SER A 44 11.16 -31.46 -24.53
C SER A 44 12.15 -31.79 -23.40
N GLU A 45 13.01 -30.84 -23.03
CA GLU A 45 13.99 -31.00 -21.94
C GLU A 45 13.34 -30.90 -20.55
N GLY A 46 12.13 -30.35 -20.46
CA GLY A 46 11.39 -30.20 -19.20
C GLY A 46 12.02 -29.19 -18.23
N ARG A 47 12.99 -28.39 -18.69
CA ARG A 47 13.75 -27.42 -17.89
C ARG A 47 13.61 -26.02 -18.48
N PRO A 48 12.42 -25.40 -18.41
CA PRO A 48 12.25 -24.04 -18.91
C PRO A 48 13.01 -23.03 -18.02
N PRO A 49 13.58 -21.96 -18.58
CA PRO A 49 14.21 -20.92 -17.77
C PRO A 49 13.16 -20.17 -16.94
N ARG A 50 13.45 -19.94 -15.65
CA ARG A 50 12.51 -19.28 -14.72
C ARG A 50 12.08 -17.90 -15.21
N ALA A 51 12.99 -17.13 -15.78
CA ALA A 51 12.69 -15.81 -16.31
C ALA A 51 11.61 -15.84 -17.42
N ALA A 52 11.65 -16.84 -18.32
CA ALA A 52 10.66 -16.97 -19.38
C ALA A 52 9.28 -17.35 -18.82
N VAL A 53 9.23 -18.27 -17.86
CA VAL A 53 7.96 -18.66 -17.21
C VAL A 53 7.33 -17.48 -16.48
N LEU A 54 8.14 -16.68 -15.78
CA LEU A 54 7.67 -15.48 -15.08
C LEU A 54 7.20 -14.38 -16.04
N ALA A 55 7.90 -14.16 -17.15
CA ALA A 55 7.47 -13.20 -18.16
C ALA A 55 6.11 -13.59 -18.74
N LEU A 56 5.91 -14.88 -19.06
CA LEU A 56 4.63 -15.39 -19.55
C LEU A 56 3.53 -15.32 -18.49
N TYR A 57 3.86 -15.56 -17.23
CA TYR A 57 2.91 -15.41 -16.13
C TYR A 57 2.38 -13.98 -16.01
N TRP A 58 3.24 -12.96 -16.15
CA TRP A 58 2.80 -11.57 -16.07
C TRP A 58 1.99 -11.12 -17.28
N GLU A 59 2.24 -11.71 -18.45
CA GLU A 59 1.42 -11.47 -19.63
C GLU A 59 0.07 -12.18 -19.58
N SER A 60 -0.03 -13.28 -18.83
CA SER A 60 -1.24 -14.06 -18.73
C SER A 60 -2.33 -13.40 -17.88
N GLN A 61 -3.56 -13.88 -18.04
CA GLN A 61 -4.71 -13.44 -17.25
C GLN A 61 -4.49 -13.71 -15.75
N TYR A 62 -3.71 -14.71 -15.38
CA TYR A 62 -3.36 -14.99 -13.99
C TYR A 62 -2.51 -13.87 -13.37
N GLY A 63 -1.44 -13.44 -14.05
CA GLY A 63 -0.59 -12.35 -13.57
C GLY A 63 -1.33 -11.03 -13.54
N ARG A 64 -2.08 -10.71 -14.60
CA ARG A 64 -2.93 -9.51 -14.64
C ARG A 64 -3.99 -9.52 -13.52
N GLY A 65 -4.65 -10.66 -13.31
CA GLY A 65 -5.64 -10.83 -12.25
C GLY A 65 -5.04 -10.63 -10.85
N HIS A 66 -3.82 -11.09 -10.63
CA HIS A 66 -3.10 -10.87 -9.37
C HIS A 66 -2.90 -9.37 -9.11
N ILE A 67 -2.42 -8.62 -10.10
CA ILE A 67 -2.22 -7.16 -9.99
C ILE A 67 -3.54 -6.46 -9.67
N PHE A 68 -4.59 -6.75 -10.43
CA PHE A 68 -5.90 -6.12 -10.21
C PHE A 68 -6.47 -6.43 -8.83
N THR A 69 -6.31 -7.66 -8.35
CA THR A 69 -6.81 -8.07 -7.04
C THR A 69 -6.09 -7.32 -5.92
N ASP A 70 -4.76 -7.21 -6.01
CA ASP A 70 -3.98 -6.45 -5.02
C ASP A 70 -4.36 -4.97 -5.01
N GLN A 71 -4.51 -4.35 -6.17
CA GLN A 71 -4.95 -2.95 -6.30
C GLN A 71 -6.33 -2.72 -5.67
N VAL A 72 -7.31 -3.57 -6.00
CA VAL A 72 -8.67 -3.47 -5.45
C VAL A 72 -8.66 -3.65 -3.94
N ASN A 73 -7.86 -4.57 -3.42
CA ASN A 73 -7.73 -4.80 -1.99
C ASN A 73 -7.10 -3.59 -1.28
N GLU A 74 -6.06 -3.00 -1.86
CA GLU A 74 -5.42 -1.79 -1.32
C GLU A 74 -6.40 -0.61 -1.28
N ILE A 75 -7.13 -0.36 -2.37
CA ILE A 75 -8.15 0.70 -2.44
C ILE A 75 -9.23 0.48 -1.38
N ARG A 76 -9.72 -0.76 -1.23
CA ARG A 76 -10.73 -1.09 -0.21
C ARG A 76 -10.21 -0.87 1.21
N LEU A 77 -8.97 -1.23 1.47
CA LEU A 77 -8.33 -1.03 2.77
C LEU A 77 -8.22 0.46 3.10
N LEU A 78 -7.71 1.27 2.17
CA LEU A 78 -7.57 2.71 2.33
C LEU A 78 -8.93 3.39 2.53
N TYR A 79 -9.93 3.02 1.72
CA TYR A 79 -11.29 3.55 1.86
C TYR A 79 -11.86 3.25 3.25
N ARG A 80 -11.68 2.02 3.74
CA ARG A 80 -12.16 1.63 5.07
C ARG A 80 -11.48 2.43 6.17
N GLN A 81 -10.18 2.67 6.07
CA GLN A 81 -9.43 3.49 7.01
C GLN A 81 -9.95 4.93 7.05
N ILE A 82 -10.23 5.53 5.88
CA ILE A 82 -10.81 6.88 5.79
C ILE A 82 -12.19 6.93 6.45
N CYS A 83 -13.06 5.94 6.21
CA CYS A 83 -14.37 5.88 6.86
C CYS A 83 -14.26 5.82 8.39
N VAL A 84 -13.40 4.95 8.91
CA VAL A 84 -13.19 4.82 10.35
C VAL A 84 -12.64 6.12 10.94
N LEU A 85 -11.69 6.75 10.26
CA LEU A 85 -11.11 8.02 10.72
C LEU A 85 -12.17 9.13 10.73
N ARG A 86 -13.03 9.20 9.70
CA ARG A 86 -14.13 10.15 9.62
C ARG A 86 -15.12 9.96 10.76
N ASP A 87 -15.48 8.72 11.08
CA ASP A 87 -16.39 8.40 12.18
C ASP A 87 -15.80 8.80 13.54
N GLN A 88 -14.50 8.55 13.75
CA GLN A 88 -13.80 8.95 14.96
C GLN A 88 -13.70 10.47 15.09
N TYR A 89 -13.39 11.16 14.00
CA TYR A 89 -13.35 12.62 13.96
C TYR A 89 -14.71 13.23 14.27
N GLN A 90 -15.79 12.69 13.69
CA GLN A 90 -17.14 13.17 13.95
C GLN A 90 -17.51 12.97 15.43
N LYS A 91 -17.25 11.78 16.00
CA LYS A 91 -17.50 11.53 17.43
C LYS A 91 -16.71 12.47 18.33
N ALA A 92 -15.43 12.71 18.02
CA ALA A 92 -14.61 13.64 18.78
C ALA A 92 -15.16 15.07 18.69
N LYS A 93 -15.57 15.50 17.49
CA LYS A 93 -16.21 16.79 17.28
C LYS A 93 -17.50 16.93 18.08
N ASP A 94 -18.36 15.92 18.08
CA ASP A 94 -19.63 15.92 18.82
C ASP A 94 -19.41 15.98 20.34
N ILE A 95 -18.37 15.31 20.85
CA ILE A 95 -17.99 15.40 22.27
C ILE A 95 -17.52 16.83 22.59
N VAL A 96 -16.65 17.41 21.76
CA VAL A 96 -16.13 18.77 21.97
C VAL A 96 -17.25 19.80 21.89
N THR A 97 -18.18 19.68 20.94
CA THR A 97 -19.33 20.59 20.84
C THR A 97 -20.28 20.43 22.04
N GLY A 98 -20.51 19.20 22.50
CA GLY A 98 -21.28 18.94 23.72
C GLY A 98 -20.63 19.56 24.96
N LEU A 99 -19.31 19.39 25.13
CA LEU A 99 -18.55 20.03 26.22
C LEU A 99 -18.58 21.55 26.13
N ARG A 100 -18.51 22.12 24.92
CA ARG A 100 -18.63 23.56 24.69
C ARG A 100 -20.03 24.08 25.03
N ALA A 101 -21.09 23.30 24.81
CA ALA A 101 -22.45 23.69 25.16
C ALA A 101 -22.73 23.67 26.67
N LEU A 102 -22.03 22.80 27.42
CA LEU A 102 -22.13 22.69 28.89
C LEU A 102 -21.28 23.74 29.64
N HIS A 103 -20.66 24.65 28.90
CA HIS A 103 -19.74 25.67 29.42
C HIS A 103 -20.51 26.73 30.22
N ALA A 104 -20.14 26.91 31.50
CA ALA A 104 -20.88 27.72 32.47
C ALA A 104 -20.01 28.75 33.24
N GLY A 105 -18.77 29.03 32.80
CA GLY A 105 -17.90 30.06 33.37
C GLY A 105 -17.14 29.64 34.64
N SER A 106 -16.75 28.37 34.77
CA SER A 106 -16.03 27.88 35.96
C SER A 106 -14.50 28.07 35.84
N ALA A 107 -13.80 28.29 36.96
CA ALA A 107 -12.37 28.57 36.97
C ALA A 107 -11.44 27.42 36.48
N ASN A 108 -11.96 26.19 36.33
CA ASN A 108 -11.21 25.01 35.85
C ASN A 108 -11.57 24.65 34.40
N GLU A 109 -11.78 25.66 33.56
CA GLU A 109 -12.27 25.43 32.22
C GLU A 109 -11.24 24.84 31.27
N PRO A 110 -11.63 23.87 30.42
CA PRO A 110 -10.78 23.36 29.37
C PRO A 110 -10.56 24.44 28.32
N VAL A 111 -9.29 24.80 28.08
CA VAL A 111 -8.89 25.70 27.00
C VAL A 111 -9.04 24.97 25.67
N PHE A 112 -9.85 25.52 24.76
CA PHE A 112 -9.98 25.02 23.41
C PHE A 112 -9.08 25.86 22.49
N GLU A 113 -7.97 25.29 22.05
CA GLU A 113 -7.16 25.87 20.99
C GLU A 113 -7.88 25.65 19.65
N GLU A 114 -8.08 26.71 18.87
CA GLU A 114 -8.63 26.57 17.53
C GLU A 114 -7.65 25.77 16.69
N LEU A 115 -8.09 24.60 16.20
CA LEU A 115 -7.27 23.79 15.32
C LEU A 115 -6.94 24.64 14.09
N PRO A 116 -5.67 24.67 13.64
CA PRO A 116 -5.31 25.37 12.43
C PRO A 116 -6.20 24.87 11.29
N GLU A 117 -6.72 25.80 10.48
CA GLU A 117 -7.45 25.45 9.26
C GLU A 117 -6.49 24.69 8.35
N ILE A 118 -6.53 23.36 8.41
CA ILE A 118 -5.85 22.51 7.44
C ILE A 118 -6.65 22.67 6.15
N GLY A 119 -6.33 23.74 5.42
CA GLY A 119 -6.81 23.93 4.06
C GLY A 119 -6.44 22.68 3.28
N LEU A 120 -7.44 21.85 2.97
CA LEU A 120 -7.31 20.72 2.06
C LEU A 120 -7.15 21.26 0.63
N ASN A 121 -6.12 22.08 0.40
CA ASN A 121 -5.54 22.32 -0.91
C ASN A 121 -4.65 21.13 -1.27
N VAL A 122 -5.19 19.91 -1.14
CA VAL A 122 -4.61 18.76 -1.82
C VAL A 122 -5.20 18.81 -3.21
N THR A 123 -4.58 19.60 -4.08
CA THR A 123 -4.67 19.38 -5.51
C THR A 123 -4.18 17.96 -5.72
N ALA A 124 -5.10 17.00 -5.82
CA ALA A 124 -4.77 15.64 -6.18
C ALA A 124 -4.29 15.67 -7.63
N SER A 125 -3.00 16.00 -7.81
CA SER A 125 -2.33 15.90 -9.09
C SER A 125 -2.09 14.41 -9.34
N PHE A 126 -3.13 13.72 -9.81
CA PHE A 126 -2.95 12.51 -10.58
C PHE A 126 -2.47 12.93 -11.97
N SER A 127 -1.23 13.45 -12.05
CA SER A 127 -0.58 13.65 -13.33
C SER A 127 -0.30 12.26 -13.89
N ILE A 128 -1.11 11.87 -14.88
CA ILE A 128 -0.82 10.75 -15.77
C ILE A 128 0.23 11.28 -16.73
N ASP A 129 1.48 10.88 -16.55
CA ASP A 129 2.49 11.05 -17.60
C ASP A 129 2.14 10.11 -18.76
N ASP A 130 2.60 10.45 -19.98
CA ASP A 130 2.31 9.79 -21.26
C ASP A 130 2.60 8.26 -21.29
N ASP A 131 3.28 7.73 -20.26
CA ASP A 131 3.63 6.31 -20.07
C ASP A 131 2.74 5.55 -19.06
N GLY A 132 1.68 6.16 -18.51
CA GLY A 132 0.63 5.45 -17.76
C GLY A 132 1.00 4.91 -16.36
N LEU A 133 2.12 5.34 -15.78
CA LEU A 133 2.55 4.94 -14.43
C LEU A 133 2.30 6.06 -13.40
N PRO A 134 1.62 5.80 -12.28
CA PRO A 134 1.47 6.78 -11.21
C PRO A 134 2.81 7.02 -10.51
N THR A 135 3.28 8.27 -10.51
CA THR A 135 4.49 8.69 -9.79
C THR A 135 4.26 8.61 -8.27
N PRO A 136 5.25 8.14 -7.50
CA PRO A 136 5.14 8.11 -6.05
C PRO A 136 5.06 9.54 -5.50
N LEU A 137 4.15 9.76 -4.54
CA LEU A 137 4.01 11.03 -3.84
C LEU A 137 5.39 11.47 -3.30
N PRO A 138 5.80 12.74 -3.49
CA PRO A 138 7.00 13.25 -2.86
C PRO A 138 6.88 13.09 -1.34
N PRO A 139 7.98 12.74 -0.63
CA PRO A 139 7.94 12.65 0.82
C PRO A 139 7.50 13.99 1.38
N ALA A 140 6.51 13.96 2.29
CA ALA A 140 6.01 15.16 2.93
C ALA A 140 7.17 15.98 3.50
N PRO A 141 7.16 17.33 3.36
CA PRO A 141 8.21 18.15 3.92
C PRO A 141 8.31 17.88 5.43
N PRO A 142 9.53 17.85 6.01
CA PRO A 142 9.68 17.71 7.44
C PRO A 142 8.91 18.83 8.13
N ASN A 143 8.04 18.46 9.06
CA ASN A 143 7.22 19.39 9.80
C ASN A 143 8.13 20.17 10.78
N ILE A 144 8.64 21.33 10.33
CA ILE A 144 9.64 22.13 11.07
C ILE A 144 9.05 22.71 12.37
N ASP A 145 7.72 22.81 12.48
CA ASP A 145 7.03 23.45 13.61
C ASP A 145 6.31 22.48 14.56
N ALA A 146 6.54 21.17 14.44
CA ALA A 146 6.03 20.20 15.40
C ALA A 146 6.81 20.29 16.73
N THR A 147 6.55 21.32 17.53
CA THR A 147 6.83 21.24 18.96
C THR A 147 6.04 20.04 19.50
N PRO A 148 6.70 19.04 20.12
CA PRO A 148 6.00 17.89 20.64
C PRO A 148 5.01 18.38 21.68
N ALA A 149 3.71 18.11 21.45
CA ALA A 149 2.65 18.47 22.38
C ALA A 149 3.07 18.06 23.81
N PRO A 150 2.85 18.92 24.83
CA PRO A 150 3.31 18.65 26.19
C PRO A 150 2.68 17.36 26.70
N VAL A 151 3.47 16.30 26.70
CA VAL A 151 3.04 14.95 27.10
C VAL A 151 2.80 14.97 28.61
N SER A 152 1.62 14.57 29.06
CA SER A 152 1.33 14.48 30.50
C SER A 152 2.38 13.62 31.21
N SER A 153 2.73 13.98 32.44
CA SER A 153 3.74 13.28 33.25
C SER A 153 3.46 11.77 33.40
N ARG A 154 2.18 11.38 33.34
CA ARG A 154 1.73 9.99 33.34
C ARG A 154 2.05 9.27 32.03
N ALA A 155 1.82 9.91 30.88
CA ALA A 155 2.14 9.36 29.57
C ALA A 155 3.66 9.22 29.37
N ALA A 156 4.45 10.19 29.85
CA ALA A 156 5.91 10.10 29.83
C ALA A 156 6.45 8.89 30.63
N LYS A 157 5.91 8.63 31.83
CA LYS A 157 6.26 7.45 32.62
C LYS A 157 5.87 6.13 31.94
N ALA A 158 4.72 6.10 31.27
CA ALA A 158 4.27 4.92 30.53
C ALA A 158 5.18 4.60 29.33
N MET A 159 5.60 5.62 28.58
CA MET A 159 6.54 5.46 27.47
C MET A 159 7.91 4.96 27.95
N GLN A 160 8.43 5.52 29.05
CA GLN A 160 9.69 5.05 29.65
C GLN A 160 9.61 3.59 30.12
N ALA A 161 8.46 3.15 30.65
CA ALA A 161 8.26 1.75 31.02
C ALA A 161 8.27 0.82 29.78
N LEU A 162 7.71 1.28 28.67
CA LEU A 162 7.63 0.53 27.41
C LEU A 162 8.98 0.44 26.68
N ASP A 163 9.80 1.49 26.78
CA ASP A 163 11.16 1.45 26.22
C ASP A 163 12.10 0.55 27.04
N ARG A 164 11.91 0.50 28.37
CA ARG A 164 12.63 -0.45 29.22
C ARG A 164 12.32 -1.89 28.84
N THR A 165 11.04 -2.24 28.62
CA THR A 165 10.66 -3.61 28.20
C THR A 165 11.18 -3.95 26.81
N ARG A 166 11.16 -3.01 25.86
CA ARG A 166 11.77 -3.20 24.52
C ARG A 166 13.28 -3.40 24.58
N SER A 167 13.99 -2.67 25.45
CA SER A 167 15.43 -2.82 25.62
C SER A 167 15.82 -4.15 26.28
N ALA A 168 14.98 -4.66 27.19
CA ALA A 168 15.16 -5.96 27.82
C ALA A 168 14.90 -7.12 26.84
N ALA A 169 13.95 -6.97 25.90
CA ALA A 169 13.65 -7.99 24.89
C ALA A 169 14.68 -8.09 23.76
N ARG A 170 15.63 -7.15 23.66
CA ARG A 170 16.71 -7.13 22.66
C ARG A 170 18.05 -7.65 23.18
N ARG A 171 18.14 -8.00 24.47
CA ARG A 171 19.29 -8.70 25.08
C ARG A 171 18.97 -10.18 25.18
#